data_AF-A0A146K2A4-F1
#
_entry.id   AF-A0A146K2A4-F1
#
_cell.length_a   1.000
_cell.length_b   1.000
_cell.length_c   1.000
_cell.angle_alpha   90.00
_cell.angle_beta   90.00
_cell.angle_gamma   90.00
#
_symmetry.space_group_name_H-M   'P 1'
#
loop_
_entity.id
_entity.type
_entity.pdbx_description
1 polymer ?
#
loop_
_entity_poly.entity_id
_entity_poly.type
_entity_poly.pdbx_seq_one_letter_code
_entity_poly.pdbx_strand_id
1 'polypeptide(L)'
;FRADTNKIAIKQAFKNQNMTQVFDDSWDIYWTSSEKANALLNIVGSLQLLSGKLINHFPSSNELGQQELFILNCRRIRANYSHLNFDCLPSEFLLPKE
;
A
#
# COMPACT_ATOMS: atom_id res chain seq x y z
N PHE A 1 -12.66 -12.00 7.65
CA PHE A 1 -12.15 -10.79 6.95
C PHE A 1 -12.93 -9.56 7.39
N ARG A 2 -12.27 -8.42 7.50
CA ARG A 2 -12.91 -7.11 7.66
C ARG A 2 -12.68 -6.32 6.37
N ALA A 3 -13.69 -5.60 5.89
CA ALA A 3 -13.56 -4.76 4.71
C ALA A 3 -14.31 -3.45 4.92
N ASP A 4 -13.58 -2.33 4.81
CA ASP A 4 -14.19 -1.00 4.93
C ASP A 4 -14.90 -0.56 3.65
N THR A 5 -14.51 -1.16 2.53
CA THR A 5 -15.09 -0.81 1.22
C THR A 5 -16.38 -1.60 0.98
N ASN A 6 -17.39 -0.95 0.41
CA ASN A 6 -18.61 -1.61 -0.05
C ASN A 6 -18.50 -2.23 -1.45
N LYS A 7 -17.28 -2.41 -1.96
CA LYS A 7 -17.03 -3.00 -3.27
C LYS A 7 -17.47 -4.47 -3.27
N ILE A 8 -18.49 -4.78 -4.07
CA ILE A 8 -19.09 -6.12 -4.16
C ILE A 8 -18.04 -7.17 -4.57
N ALA A 9 -17.17 -6.84 -5.52
CA ALA A 9 -16.11 -7.73 -6.00
C ALA A 9 -15.18 -8.22 -4.87
N ILE A 10 -14.80 -7.34 -3.94
CA ILE A 10 -13.94 -7.72 -2.80
C ILE A 10 -14.70 -8.66 -1.86
N LYS A 11 -15.95 -8.33 -1.54
CA LYS A 11 -16.78 -9.17 -0.66
C LYS A 11 -17.04 -10.55 -1.28
N GLN A 12 -17.28 -10.62 -2.59
CA GLN A 12 -17.46 -11.87 -3.30
C GLN A 12 -16.18 -12.70 -3.35
N ALA A 13 -15.03 -12.08 -3.63
CA ALA A 13 -13.74 -12.77 -3.64
C ALA A 13 -13.46 -13.46 -2.30
N PHE A 14 -13.68 -12.78 -1.18
CA PHE A 14 -13.52 -13.37 0.15
C PHE A 14 -14.56 -14.47 0.46
N LYS A 15 -15.84 -14.26 0.09
CA LYS A 15 -16.88 -15.28 0.26
C LYS A 15 -16.60 -16.55 -0.53
N ASN A 16 -16.06 -16.43 -1.75
CA ASN A 16 -15.67 -17.59 -2.58
C ASN A 16 -14.52 -18.40 -1.95
N GLN A 17 -13.76 -17.80 -1.04
CA GLN A 17 -12.72 -18.45 -0.25
C GLN A 17 -13.23 -18.91 1.13
N ASN A 18 -14.55 -18.99 1.33
CA ASN A 18 -15.21 -19.34 2.59
C ASN A 18 -14.80 -18.45 3.78
N MET A 19 -14.39 -17.20 3.52
CA MET A 19 -14.06 -16.27 4.60
C MET A 19 -15.31 -15.56 5.12
N THR A 20 -15.47 -15.56 6.43
CA THR A 20 -16.57 -14.86 7.11
C THR A 20 -16.24 -13.38 7.32
N GLN A 21 -17.21 -12.51 7.07
CA GLN A 21 -17.04 -11.08 7.35
C GLN A 21 -17.21 -10.81 8.85
N VAL A 22 -16.27 -10.09 9.45
CA VAL A 22 -16.31 -9.62 10.84
C VAL A 22 -16.22 -8.10 10.90
N PHE A 23 -16.73 -7.51 11.97
CA PHE A 23 -16.80 -6.04 12.17
C PHE A 23 -16.03 -5.56 13.39
N ASP A 24 -15.53 -6.48 14.22
CA ASP A 24 -14.69 -6.21 15.39
C ASP A 24 -13.20 -6.32 15.00
N ASP A 25 -12.33 -6.51 16.00
CA ASP A 25 -10.89 -6.69 15.82
C ASP A 25 -10.47 -8.18 15.77
N SER A 26 -11.40 -9.12 15.64
CA SER A 26 -11.13 -10.56 15.48
C SER A 26 -10.78 -10.97 14.05
N TRP A 27 -10.51 -10.00 13.17
CA TRP A 27 -10.21 -10.27 11.76
C TRP A 27 -8.83 -10.91 11.58
N ASP A 28 -8.75 -11.87 10.66
CA ASP A 28 -7.48 -12.40 10.14
C ASP A 28 -6.94 -11.55 8.97
N ILE A 29 -7.83 -11.06 8.12
CA ILE A 29 -7.49 -10.20 6.98
C ILE A 29 -8.32 -8.93 7.06
N TYR A 30 -7.67 -7.78 6.98
CA TYR A 30 -8.32 -6.48 6.90
C TYR A 30 -8.02 -5.79 5.57
N TRP A 31 -9.09 -5.57 4.82
CA TRP A 31 -9.06 -4.85 3.55
C TRP A 31 -9.55 -3.40 3.75
N THR A 32 -8.64 -2.45 3.69
CA THR A 32 -8.93 -1.04 4.02
C THR A 32 -8.30 -0.05 3.03
N SER A 33 -8.48 1.25 3.25
CA SER A 33 -7.83 2.31 2.48
C SER A 33 -6.37 2.49 2.91
N SER A 34 -5.56 3.11 2.06
CA SER A 34 -4.15 3.40 2.37
C SER A 34 -4.00 4.27 3.61
N GLU A 35 -4.88 5.26 3.81
CA GLU A 35 -4.91 6.14 4.98
C GLU A 35 -5.07 5.36 6.28
N LYS A 36 -6.08 4.50 6.35
CA LYS A 36 -6.37 3.68 7.55
C LYS A 36 -5.31 2.62 7.77
N ALA A 37 -4.81 2.00 6.71
CA ALA A 37 -3.71 1.06 6.82
C ALA A 37 -2.46 1.73 7.39
N ASN A 38 -2.09 2.91 6.89
CA ASN A 38 -0.95 3.68 7.42
C ASN A 38 -1.16 4.06 8.88
N ALA A 39 -2.35 4.55 9.26
CA ALA A 39 -2.65 4.86 10.65
C ALA A 39 -2.47 3.63 11.55
N LEU A 40 -2.99 2.47 11.13
CA LEU A 40 -2.91 1.23 11.89
C LEU A 40 -1.46 0.71 11.98
N LEU A 41 -0.72 0.70 10.87
CA LEU A 41 0.68 0.29 10.81
C LEU A 41 1.61 1.19 11.63
N ASN A 42 1.32 2.50 11.68
CA ASN A 42 2.09 3.47 12.46
C ASN A 42 1.81 3.37 13.97
N ILE A 43 0.56 3.13 14.37
CA ILE A 43 0.16 3.01 15.78
C ILE A 43 0.65 1.70 16.40
N VAL A 44 0.43 0.60 15.68
CA VAL A 44 0.69 -0.76 16.18
C VAL A 44 2.17 -1.16 15.96
N GLY A 45 2.86 -0.48 15.05
CA GLY A 45 4.16 -0.91 14.55
C GLY A 45 4.01 -2.13 13.64
N SER A 46 4.76 -2.15 12.53
CA SER A 46 4.71 -3.24 11.53
C SER A 46 4.95 -4.63 12.11
N LEU A 47 5.60 -4.73 13.27
CA LEU A 47 5.94 -5.98 13.96
C LEU A 47 4.82 -6.55 14.85
N GLN A 48 3.86 -5.77 15.36
CA GLN A 48 2.81 -6.34 16.25
C GLN A 48 1.60 -6.91 15.49
N LEU A 49 1.43 -6.56 14.22
CA LEU A 49 0.43 -7.20 13.36
C LEU A 49 0.79 -8.67 13.02
N LEU A 50 2.00 -9.12 13.33
CA LEU A 50 2.57 -10.42 12.94
C LEU A 50 1.92 -11.65 13.57
N SER A 51 0.97 -11.51 14.52
CA SER A 51 0.26 -12.68 15.06
C SER A 51 -0.90 -13.12 14.14
N GLY A 52 -0.57 -13.52 12.90
CA GLY A 52 -1.53 -14.11 11.95
C GLY A 52 -2.47 -13.14 11.23
N LYS A 53 -2.31 -11.82 11.46
CA LYS A 53 -3.16 -10.79 10.84
C LYS A 53 -2.52 -10.21 9.57
N LEU A 54 -3.31 -10.06 8.53
CA LEU A 54 -2.90 -9.53 7.22
C LEU A 54 -3.65 -8.23 6.89
N ILE A 55 -2.93 -7.27 6.32
CA ILE A 55 -3.48 -6.02 5.79
C ILE A 55 -3.06 -5.91 4.32
N ASN A 56 -3.94 -5.34 3.48
CA ASN A 56 -3.73 -5.25 2.03
C ASN A 56 -2.77 -4.11 1.59
N HIS A 57 -2.05 -3.49 2.50
CA HIS A 57 -1.14 -2.37 2.23
C HIS A 57 0.18 -2.56 2.96
N PHE A 58 1.28 -2.24 2.28
CA PHE A 58 2.59 -2.16 2.89
C PHE A 58 2.79 -0.81 3.60
N PRO A 59 3.57 -0.78 4.70
CA PRO A 59 4.05 0.47 5.29
C PRO A 59 4.76 1.32 4.24
N SER A 60 4.60 2.64 4.29
CA SER A 60 5.27 3.58 3.39
C SER A 60 5.05 3.33 1.89
N SER A 61 3.98 2.64 1.50
CA SER A 61 3.62 2.39 0.08
C SER A 61 3.42 3.67 -0.74
N ASN A 62 3.21 4.81 -0.08
CA ASN A 62 3.15 6.14 -0.69
C ASN A 62 4.44 6.54 -1.43
N GLU A 63 5.61 6.00 -1.06
CA GLU A 63 6.88 6.30 -1.72
C GLU A 63 6.88 5.97 -3.22
N LEU A 64 6.09 4.98 -3.62
CA LEU A 64 5.89 4.59 -5.02
C LEU A 64 4.50 4.97 -5.52
N GLY A 65 3.49 5.03 -4.63
CA GLY A 65 2.12 5.34 -5.00
C GLY A 65 1.86 6.82 -5.30
N GLN A 66 2.64 7.74 -4.72
CA GLN A 66 2.55 9.17 -5.00
C GLN A 66 3.53 9.55 -6.10
N GLN A 67 3.02 10.16 -7.17
CA GLN A 67 3.81 10.52 -8.36
C GLN A 67 5.06 11.34 -8.00
N GLU A 68 4.94 12.34 -7.13
CA GLU A 68 6.07 13.18 -6.72
C GLU A 68 7.18 12.38 -6.03
N LEU A 69 6.80 11.56 -5.04
CA LEU A 69 7.75 10.72 -4.30
C LEU A 69 8.38 9.66 -5.20
N PHE A 70 7.60 9.08 -6.12
CA PHE A 70 8.10 8.15 -7.12
C PHE A 70 9.17 8.80 -7.99
N ILE A 71 8.92 10.00 -8.53
CA ILE A 71 9.89 10.72 -9.36
C ILE A 71 11.17 11.04 -8.58
N LEU A 72 11.04 11.51 -7.34
CA LEU A 72 12.19 11.79 -6.47
C LEU A 72 13.01 10.52 -6.21
N ASN A 73 12.34 9.39 -5.94
CA ASN A 73 13.00 8.10 -5.75
C ASN A 73 13.69 7.62 -7.02
N CYS A 74 13.05 7.73 -8.19
CA CYS A 74 13.67 7.37 -9.47
C CYS A 74 14.91 8.24 -9.78
N ARG A 75 14.85 9.55 -9.53
CA ARG A 75 16.01 10.45 -9.66
C ARG A 75 17.14 10.03 -8.72
N ARG A 76 16.81 9.76 -7.45
CA ARG A 76 17.78 9.28 -6.45
C ARG A 76 18.42 7.97 -6.89
N ILE A 77 17.66 7.03 -7.42
CA ILE A 77 18.20 5.74 -7.87
C ILE A 77 19.08 5.93 -9.11
N ARG A 78 18.65 6.71 -10.12
CA ARG A 78 19.46 7.00 -11.32
C ARG A 78 20.80 7.66 -11.00
N ALA A 79 20.82 8.55 -10.00
CA ALA A 79 22.05 9.20 -9.55
C ALA A 79 23.03 8.23 -8.86
N ASN A 80 22.51 7.27 -8.08
CA ASN A 80 23.34 6.34 -7.31
C ASN A 80 23.66 5.03 -8.04
N TYR A 81 22.86 4.66 -9.04
CA TYR A 81 22.92 3.38 -9.74
C TYR A 81 22.85 3.60 -11.25
N SER A 82 23.90 4.20 -11.81
CA SER A 82 23.99 4.53 -13.24
C SER A 82 23.95 3.33 -14.19
N HIS A 83 24.20 2.12 -13.67
CA HIS A 83 24.12 0.86 -14.42
C HIS A 83 22.67 0.31 -14.52
N LEU A 84 21.75 0.82 -13.70
CA LEU A 84 20.35 0.42 -13.78
C LEU A 84 19.66 1.23 -14.87
N ASN A 85 19.05 0.51 -15.81
CA ASN A 85 18.35 1.12 -16.91
C ASN A 85 16.89 1.39 -16.55
N PHE A 86 16.48 2.65 -16.68
CA PHE A 86 15.12 3.13 -16.44
C PHE A 86 14.45 3.62 -17.73
N ASP A 87 14.72 2.98 -18.88
CA ASP A 87 14.16 3.36 -20.20
C ASP A 87 12.63 3.45 -20.25
N CYS A 88 11.91 2.83 -19.32
CA CYS A 88 10.46 2.95 -19.19
C CYS A 88 9.98 4.22 -18.47
N LEU A 89 10.90 4.99 -17.87
CA LEU A 89 10.59 6.24 -17.17
C LEU A 89 10.86 7.42 -18.11
N PRO A 90 9.83 8.22 -18.44
CA PRO A 90 10.06 9.37 -19.30
C PRO A 90 10.92 10.44 -18.60
N SER A 91 11.72 11.16 -19.37
CA SER A 91 12.78 12.04 -18.89
C SER A 91 12.29 13.32 -18.19
N GLU A 92 11.06 13.75 -18.47
CA GLU A 92 10.49 15.04 -18.07
C GLU A 92 9.34 14.83 -17.10
N PHE A 93 9.52 15.10 -15.81
CA PHE A 93 8.43 14.85 -14.85
C PHE A 93 8.23 15.81 -13.70
N LEU A 94 8.99 16.91 -13.57
CA LEU A 94 8.66 17.92 -12.57
C LEU A 94 8.80 19.30 -13.20
N LEU A 95 7.66 19.94 -13.45
CA LEU A 95 7.60 21.39 -13.60
C LEU A 95 8.12 22.02 -12.30
N PRO A 96 8.81 23.17 -12.35
CA PRO A 96 9.21 23.90 -11.16
C PRO A 96 7.97 24.15 -10.29
N LYS A 97 8.06 23.85 -8.98
CA LYS A 97 7.09 24.40 -8.02
C LYS A 97 7.49 25.87 -7.84
N GLU A 98 6.59 26.78 -8.20
CA GLU A 98 6.71 28.22 -7.92
C GLU A 98 6.89 28.49 -6.42
#